data_AF-A0A2T1C9N7-F1
#
_entry.id   AF-A0A2T1C9N7-F1
#
_cell.length_a   1.000
_cell.length_b   1.000
_cell.length_c   1.000
_cell.angle_alpha   90.00
_cell.angle_beta   90.00
_cell.angle_gamma   90.00
#
_symmetry.space_group_name_H-M   'P 1'
#
loop_
_entity.id
_entity.type
_entity.pdbx_description
1 polymer ?
#
loop_
_entity_poly.entity_id
_entity_poly.type
_entity_poly.pdbx_seq_one_letter_code
_entity_poly.pdbx_strand_id
1 'polypeptide(L)'
;MAMVGNLEDFSISDLFHMLERGSKSGQLSLWAPTGIYRIWFYQGRVIGAISPKKEHSLKSLIASHQIGNPRLTSYIENIGKLREPLGTHLTKQGLIMPNIIAKVFRQQLEVSLYNLFSLSSGQFAFVQELALPYEEMTGMSRGAVDIAMEGLRKLEVVNQSEKFLPQPDSRFIKLTEELPLFPLCPIEWNVWEMIVPEKCLRDISSHLRADLLEVRRAASRLVRVGLVEEISADFTPPAKVATSNLEDYDAAIKTLVDTPKESQPKETVNTKLLSRLVSILKNVH
;
A
#
# COMPACT_ATOMS: atom_id res chain seq x y z
N MET A 1 3.76 1.28 21.18
CA MET A 1 2.91 0.13 20.75
C MET A 1 3.51 -0.54 19.53
N ALA A 2 3.28 -1.85 19.36
CA ALA A 2 3.72 -2.61 18.19
C ALA A 2 2.51 -3.28 17.51
N MET A 3 2.44 -3.20 16.19
CA MET A 3 1.47 -3.90 15.36
C MET A 3 2.19 -5.03 14.63
N VAL A 4 1.73 -6.26 14.77
CA VAL A 4 2.34 -7.45 14.13
C VAL A 4 1.25 -8.20 13.36
N GLY A 5 1.61 -8.78 12.22
CA GLY A 5 0.70 -9.56 11.41
C GLY A 5 1.39 -10.27 10.26
N ASN A 6 0.57 -10.81 9.36
CA ASN A 6 1.03 -11.55 8.18
C ASN A 6 0.61 -10.83 6.90
N LEU A 7 1.39 -10.99 5.83
CA LEU A 7 1.14 -10.37 4.53
C LEU A 7 0.04 -11.07 3.72
N GLU A 8 -0.32 -12.30 4.12
CA GLU A 8 -1.48 -13.03 3.60
C GLU A 8 -2.80 -12.35 3.96
N ASP A 9 -2.84 -11.67 5.12
CA ASP A 9 -4.03 -10.97 5.62
C ASP A 9 -4.04 -9.47 5.24
N PHE A 10 -2.86 -8.87 5.10
CA PHE A 10 -2.70 -7.44 4.80
C PHE A 10 -1.57 -7.23 3.80
N SER A 11 -1.91 -6.75 2.60
CA SER A 11 -0.90 -6.44 1.60
C SER A 11 -0.01 -5.28 2.07
N ILE A 12 1.19 -5.19 1.51
CA ILE A 12 2.10 -4.08 1.82
C ILE A 12 1.50 -2.74 1.40
N SER A 13 0.70 -2.71 0.33
CA SER A 13 -0.05 -1.52 -0.09
C SER A 13 -1.04 -1.06 0.98
N ASP A 14 -1.77 -2.00 1.61
CA ASP A 14 -2.72 -1.70 2.67
C ASP A 14 -2.01 -1.17 3.91
N LEU A 15 -0.86 -1.78 4.27
CA LEU A 15 -0.04 -1.30 5.38
C LEU A 15 0.44 0.13 5.12
N PHE A 16 0.91 0.43 3.91
CA PHE A 16 1.37 1.76 3.54
C PHE A 16 0.23 2.78 3.59
N HIS A 17 -0.95 2.42 3.06
CA HIS A 17 -2.14 3.25 3.11
C HIS A 17 -2.58 3.54 4.56
N MET A 18 -2.67 2.52 5.39
CA MET A 18 -3.04 2.65 6.81
C MET A 18 -2.05 3.50 7.60
N LEU A 19 -0.74 3.30 7.39
CA LEU A 19 0.29 4.10 8.07
C LEU A 19 0.26 5.56 7.63
N GLU A 20 0.02 5.83 6.35
CA GLU A 20 -0.11 7.19 5.83
C GLU A 20 -1.35 7.89 6.38
N ARG A 21 -2.53 7.27 6.24
CA ARG A 21 -3.80 7.80 6.74
C ARG A 21 -3.78 8.03 8.25
N GLY A 22 -3.16 7.11 8.99
CA GLY A 22 -3.00 7.22 10.44
C GLY A 22 -1.89 8.16 10.90
N SER A 23 -1.18 8.83 9.97
CA SER A 23 -0.02 9.69 10.24
C SER A 23 1.00 9.03 11.19
N LYS A 24 1.21 7.72 11.03
CA LYS A 24 2.02 6.93 11.97
C LYS A 24 3.51 7.21 11.76
N SER A 25 4.25 7.25 12.86
CA SER A 25 5.71 7.36 12.88
C SER A 25 6.31 6.14 13.56
N GLY A 26 7.36 5.56 12.98
CA GLY A 26 7.96 4.33 13.49
C GLY A 26 8.71 3.55 12.42
N GLN A 27 9.03 2.30 12.73
CA GLN A 27 9.70 1.37 11.83
C GLN A 27 8.77 0.20 11.48
N LEU A 28 8.56 -0.02 10.18
CA LEU A 28 7.99 -1.25 9.65
C LEU A 28 9.12 -2.22 9.32
N SER A 29 9.06 -3.42 9.89
CA SER A 29 9.92 -4.55 9.55
C SER A 29 9.13 -5.53 8.72
N LEU A 30 9.71 -6.00 7.61
CA LEU A 30 9.12 -6.99 6.71
C LEU A 30 10.08 -8.17 6.58
N TRP A 31 9.59 -9.37 6.87
CA TRP A 31 10.34 -10.61 6.71
C TRP A 31 10.03 -11.22 5.36
N ALA A 32 11.00 -11.17 4.45
CA ALA A 32 10.91 -11.74 3.12
C ALA A 32 11.93 -12.89 2.96
N PRO A 33 11.80 -13.74 1.92
CA PRO A 33 12.78 -14.80 1.64
C PRO A 33 14.21 -14.28 1.42
N THR A 34 14.35 -13.03 0.97
CA THR A 34 15.65 -12.37 0.75
C THR A 34 16.23 -11.72 2.01
N GLY A 35 15.52 -11.75 3.13
CA GLY A 35 15.94 -11.19 4.42
C GLY A 35 14.94 -10.19 5.00
N ILE A 36 15.37 -9.47 6.03
CA ILE A 36 14.54 -8.50 6.74
C ILE A 36 14.74 -7.10 6.17
N TYR A 37 13.67 -6.50 5.67
CA TYR A 37 13.62 -5.11 5.23
C TYR A 37 13.11 -4.25 6.38
N ARG A 38 13.68 -3.05 6.55
CA ARG A 38 13.26 -2.10 7.58
C ARG A 38 12.97 -0.76 6.93
N ILE A 39 11.84 -0.18 7.24
CA ILE A 39 11.30 0.98 6.55
C ILE A 39 10.85 1.96 7.62
N TRP A 40 11.35 3.19 7.57
CA TRP A 40 11.04 4.20 8.57
C TRP A 40 10.01 5.18 8.04
N PHE A 41 9.04 5.46 8.90
CA PHE A 41 7.93 6.37 8.66
C PHE A 41 8.00 7.53 9.64
N TYR A 42 7.67 8.71 9.15
CA TYR A 42 7.43 9.91 9.96
C TYR A 42 6.18 10.60 9.43
N GLN A 43 5.16 10.75 10.29
CA GLN A 43 3.86 11.32 9.94
C GLN A 43 3.26 10.67 8.68
N GLY A 44 3.33 9.33 8.62
CA GLY A 44 2.78 8.58 7.49
C GLY A 44 3.63 8.58 6.22
N ARG A 45 4.76 9.30 6.20
CA ARG A 45 5.66 9.40 5.04
C ARG A 45 6.89 8.55 5.23
N VAL A 46 7.38 7.91 4.17
CA VAL A 46 8.62 7.14 4.21
C VAL A 46 9.82 8.09 4.19
N ILE A 47 10.73 7.92 5.16
CA ILE A 47 11.92 8.76 5.35
C ILE A 47 13.25 8.01 5.13
N GLY A 48 13.19 6.69 5.01
CA GLY A 48 14.35 5.85 4.77
C GLY A 48 13.98 4.37 4.74
N ALA A 49 14.80 3.56 4.08
CA ALA A 49 14.62 2.13 3.98
C ALA A 49 15.98 1.41 3.98
N ILE A 50 16.03 0.25 4.64
CA ILE A 50 17.18 -0.62 4.68
C ILE A 50 16.78 -1.96 4.08
N SER A 51 17.55 -2.37 3.08
CA SER A 51 17.51 -3.73 2.52
C SER A 51 18.50 -4.65 3.26
N PRO A 52 18.27 -5.99 3.25
CA PRO A 52 19.19 -6.97 3.81
C PRO A 52 20.60 -6.91 3.19
N LYS A 53 20.68 -6.49 1.93
CA LYS A 53 21.93 -6.40 1.19
C LYS A 53 22.68 -5.11 1.54
N LYS A 54 23.93 -5.23 2.00
CA LYS A 54 24.79 -4.09 2.36
C LYS A 54 25.04 -3.12 1.20
N GLU A 55 25.09 -3.64 -0.03
CA GLU A 55 25.26 -2.83 -1.26
C GLU A 55 24.11 -1.83 -1.50
N HIS A 56 22.95 -2.07 -0.87
CA HIS A 56 21.79 -1.18 -0.92
C HIS A 56 21.75 -0.17 0.24
N SER A 57 22.76 -0.15 1.12
CA SER A 57 22.87 0.89 2.17
C SER A 57 23.00 2.27 1.54
N LEU A 58 22.48 3.29 2.22
CA LEU A 58 22.55 4.66 1.72
C LEU A 58 23.98 5.10 1.43
N LYS A 59 24.94 4.72 2.28
CA LYS A 59 26.37 5.00 2.08
C LYS A 59 26.89 4.42 0.75
N SER A 60 26.58 3.15 0.49
CA SER A 60 26.97 2.47 -0.76
C SER A 60 26.31 3.11 -1.99
N LEU A 61 25.02 3.46 -1.89
CA LEU A 61 24.30 4.13 -2.97
C LEU A 61 24.91 5.50 -3.29
N ILE A 62 25.25 6.30 -2.26
CA ILE A 62 25.93 7.59 -2.45
C ILE A 62 27.27 7.41 -3.15
N ALA A 63 28.08 6.44 -2.70
CA ALA A 63 29.38 6.16 -3.32
C ALA A 63 29.24 5.78 -4.80
N SER A 64 28.19 5.02 -5.17
CA SER A 64 27.94 4.63 -6.57
C SER A 64 27.54 5.78 -7.50
N HIS A 65 26.96 6.87 -6.97
CA HIS A 65 26.62 8.06 -7.77
C HIS A 65 27.78 9.06 -7.92
N GLN A 66 28.83 8.94 -7.11
CA GLN A 66 29.99 9.83 -7.12
C GLN A 66 31.29 9.06 -7.31
N ILE A 67 31.26 8.07 -8.22
CA ILE A 67 32.45 7.32 -8.64
C ILE A 67 33.52 8.34 -9.07
N GLY A 68 34.67 8.32 -8.39
CA GLY A 68 35.78 9.24 -8.65
C GLY A 68 35.91 10.43 -7.68
N ASN A 69 35.10 10.52 -6.62
CA ASN A 69 35.28 11.50 -5.54
C ASN A 69 35.92 10.84 -4.29
N PRO A 70 37.26 10.67 -4.23
CA PRO A 70 37.93 9.99 -3.12
C PRO A 70 37.70 10.70 -1.78
N ARG A 71 37.54 12.04 -1.81
CA ARG A 71 37.23 12.83 -0.60
C ARG A 71 35.90 12.44 0.01
N LEU A 72 34.87 12.23 -0.81
CA LEU A 72 33.55 11.79 -0.33
C LEU A 72 33.62 10.37 0.23
N THR A 73 34.25 9.44 -0.50
CA THR A 73 34.35 8.03 -0.07
C THR A 73 35.05 7.93 1.28
N SER A 74 36.22 8.56 1.43
CA SER A 74 36.93 8.59 2.71
C SER A 74 36.14 9.30 3.80
N TYR A 75 35.38 10.34 3.48
CA TYR A 75 34.53 11.00 4.47
C TYR A 75 33.41 10.09 4.98
N ILE A 76 32.72 9.37 4.09
CA ILE A 76 31.64 8.44 4.44
C ILE A 76 32.17 7.25 5.26
N GLU A 77 33.36 6.75 4.95
CA GLU A 77 33.98 5.64 5.69
C GLU A 77 34.37 6.03 7.11
N ASN A 78 34.78 7.28 7.32
CA ASN A 78 35.20 7.80 8.63
C ASN A 78 34.08 8.51 9.41
N ILE A 79 32.87 8.55 8.86
CA ILE A 79 31.76 9.27 9.50
C ILE A 79 31.31 8.52 10.75
N GLY A 80 31.31 9.23 11.88
CA GLY A 80 30.83 8.71 13.15
C GLY A 80 29.30 8.71 13.25
N LYS A 81 28.79 8.52 14.47
CA LYS A 81 27.35 8.61 14.75
C LYS A 81 26.80 9.99 14.38
N LEU A 82 25.77 9.98 13.55
CA LEU A 82 25.08 11.19 13.12
C LEU A 82 23.94 11.58 14.07
N ARG A 83 23.67 12.89 14.14
CA ARG A 83 22.50 13.48 14.83
C ARG A 83 21.51 14.11 13.86
N GLU A 84 21.78 14.01 12.57
CA GLU A 84 20.97 14.51 11.47
C GLU A 84 21.07 13.55 10.28
N PRO A 85 20.14 13.57 9.32
CA PRO A 85 20.19 12.69 8.15
C PRO A 85 21.52 12.81 7.38
N LEU A 86 22.10 11.67 6.99
CA LEU A 86 23.35 11.60 6.23
C LEU A 86 23.33 12.49 4.98
N GLY A 87 22.24 12.45 4.21
CA GLY A 87 22.13 13.28 3.00
C GLY A 87 22.15 14.79 3.29
N THR A 88 21.46 15.21 4.36
CA THR A 88 21.49 16.61 4.83
C THR A 88 22.89 17.00 5.29
N HIS A 89 23.53 16.14 6.06
CA HIS A 89 24.88 16.37 6.57
C HIS A 89 25.89 16.58 5.44
N LEU A 90 25.94 15.66 4.48
CA LEU A 90 26.87 15.72 3.35
C LEU A 90 26.61 16.95 2.46
N THR A 91 25.35 17.35 2.31
CA THR A 91 24.98 18.56 1.56
C THR A 91 25.48 19.81 2.26
N LYS A 92 25.33 19.91 3.59
CA LYS A 92 25.85 21.03 4.40
C LYS A 92 27.37 21.15 4.33
N GLN A 93 28.08 20.02 4.24
CA GLN A 93 29.54 19.98 4.08
C GLN A 93 30.01 20.29 2.64
N GLY A 94 29.08 20.49 1.69
CA GLY A 94 29.42 20.74 0.28
C GLY A 94 30.01 19.52 -0.43
N LEU A 95 29.83 18.32 0.11
CA LEU A 95 30.40 17.08 -0.44
C LEU A 95 29.51 16.43 -1.51
N ILE A 96 28.23 16.77 -1.53
CA ILE A 96 27.25 16.24 -2.48
C ILE A 96 26.20 17.30 -2.80
N MET A 97 25.76 17.32 -4.05
CA MET A 97 24.71 18.24 -4.49
C MET A 97 23.31 17.70 -4.14
N PRO A 98 22.33 18.57 -3.83
CA PRO A 98 20.96 18.16 -3.48
C PRO A 98 20.27 17.28 -4.54
N ASN A 99 20.54 17.52 -5.83
CA ASN A 99 19.97 16.73 -6.93
C ASN A 99 20.47 15.27 -6.92
N ILE A 100 21.72 15.03 -6.52
CA ILE A 100 22.25 13.67 -6.35
C ILE A 100 21.60 12.99 -5.15
N ILE A 101 21.41 13.71 -4.04
CA ILE A 101 20.67 13.17 -2.88
C ILE A 101 19.26 12.73 -3.27
N ALA A 102 18.55 13.50 -4.10
CA ALA A 102 17.23 13.10 -4.60
C ALA A 102 17.26 11.84 -5.47
N LYS A 103 18.27 11.68 -6.32
CA LYS A 103 18.47 10.45 -7.13
C LYS A 103 18.77 9.24 -6.25
N VAL A 104 19.66 9.41 -5.28
CA VAL A 104 20.03 8.37 -4.31
C VAL A 104 18.81 7.95 -3.48
N PHE A 105 18.01 8.90 -2.98
CA PHE A 105 16.79 8.58 -2.24
C PHE A 105 15.82 7.75 -3.07
N ARG A 106 15.59 8.14 -4.34
CA ARG A 106 14.75 7.36 -5.24
C ARG A 106 15.30 5.95 -5.43
N GLN A 107 16.60 5.80 -5.69
CA GLN A 107 17.22 4.49 -5.84
C GLN A 107 17.11 3.65 -4.57
N GLN A 108 17.27 4.23 -3.37
CA GLN A 108 17.12 3.53 -2.10
C GLN A 108 15.72 2.92 -1.95
N LEU A 109 14.67 3.69 -2.29
CA LEU A 109 13.29 3.19 -2.28
C LEU A 109 13.10 2.09 -3.32
N GLU A 110 13.64 2.26 -4.53
CA GLU A 110 13.54 1.26 -5.60
C GLU A 110 14.14 -0.10 -5.19
N VAL A 111 15.39 -0.10 -4.73
CA VAL A 111 16.10 -1.34 -4.37
C VAL A 111 15.60 -1.98 -3.09
N SER A 112 14.96 -1.21 -2.20
CA SER A 112 14.50 -1.70 -0.91
C SER A 112 13.02 -2.07 -0.88
N LEU A 113 12.16 -1.41 -1.66
CA LEU A 113 10.71 -1.54 -1.50
C LEU A 113 10.02 -2.17 -2.70
N TYR A 114 10.48 -1.95 -3.92
CA TYR A 114 9.60 -2.18 -5.08
C TYR A 114 9.32 -3.67 -5.28
N ASN A 115 10.33 -4.52 -5.08
CA ASN A 115 10.17 -5.98 -5.11
C ASN A 115 9.33 -6.52 -3.95
N LEU A 116 9.12 -5.74 -2.88
CA LEU A 116 8.29 -6.18 -1.76
C LEU A 116 6.81 -6.18 -2.14
N PHE A 117 6.35 -5.29 -3.02
CA PHE A 117 4.94 -5.24 -3.46
C PHE A 117 4.49 -6.47 -4.27
N SER A 118 5.40 -7.39 -4.63
CA SER A 118 5.05 -8.70 -5.20
C SER A 118 4.93 -9.82 -4.16
N LEU A 119 5.23 -9.56 -2.88
CA LEU A 119 5.11 -10.56 -1.83
C LEU A 119 3.64 -10.78 -1.48
N SER A 120 3.20 -12.04 -1.54
CA SER A 120 1.86 -12.48 -1.15
C SER A 120 1.84 -13.13 0.24
N SER A 121 2.99 -13.37 0.85
CA SER A 121 3.12 -13.99 2.17
C SER A 121 4.36 -13.47 2.90
N GLY A 122 4.34 -13.59 4.23
CA GLY A 122 5.42 -13.15 5.10
C GLY A 122 4.90 -12.51 6.38
N GLN A 123 5.82 -12.10 7.24
CA GLN A 123 5.48 -11.46 8.50
C GLN A 123 5.84 -9.98 8.44
N PHE A 124 5.12 -9.17 9.21
CA PHE A 124 5.45 -7.77 9.42
C PHE A 124 5.32 -7.37 10.89
N ALA A 125 6.08 -6.34 11.27
CA ALA A 125 6.00 -5.72 12.58
C ALA A 125 6.26 -4.22 12.45
N PHE A 126 5.30 -3.41 12.86
CA PHE A 126 5.44 -1.97 12.96
C PHE A 126 5.61 -1.56 14.42
N VAL A 127 6.70 -0.86 14.74
CA VAL A 127 6.99 -0.41 16.11
C VAL A 127 7.14 1.10 16.10
N GLN A 128 6.36 1.76 16.96
CA GLN A 128 6.41 3.22 17.14
C GLN A 128 7.59 3.62 18.04
N GLU A 129 7.99 4.90 17.97
CA GLU A 129 8.98 5.49 18.88
C GLU A 129 10.39 4.87 18.81
N LEU A 130 10.79 4.35 17.64
CA LEU A 130 12.18 3.97 17.42
C LEU A 130 13.07 5.18 17.11
N ALA A 131 14.34 5.05 17.49
CA ALA A 131 15.38 5.97 17.07
C ALA A 131 15.46 6.03 15.54
N LEU A 132 15.63 7.25 15.03
CA LEU A 132 15.77 7.50 13.60
C LEU A 132 17.10 6.95 13.08
N PRO A 133 17.11 6.29 11.91
CA PRO A 133 18.32 5.71 11.34
C PRO A 133 19.05 6.78 10.54
N TYR A 134 19.63 7.78 11.21
CA TYR A 134 20.21 8.96 10.52
C TYR A 134 21.19 8.60 9.40
N GLU A 135 21.93 7.50 9.53
CA GLU A 135 22.87 6.99 8.52
C GLU A 135 22.20 6.48 7.24
N GLU A 136 20.91 6.15 7.29
CA GLU A 136 20.11 5.61 6.18
C GLU A 136 19.02 6.61 5.73
N MET A 137 19.13 7.86 6.19
CA MET A 137 18.22 8.94 5.83
C MET A 137 18.92 9.98 4.95
N THR A 138 18.25 10.38 3.86
CA THR A 138 18.71 11.45 2.97
C THR A 138 18.29 12.84 3.44
N GLY A 139 17.31 12.91 4.36
CA GLY A 139 16.62 14.15 4.74
C GLY A 139 15.40 14.45 3.86
N MET A 140 15.08 13.57 2.91
CA MET A 140 13.87 13.64 2.10
C MET A 140 12.79 12.71 2.65
N SER A 141 11.54 12.95 2.24
CA SER A 141 10.42 12.06 2.54
C SER A 141 9.47 11.95 1.35
N ARG A 142 8.72 10.85 1.28
CA ARG A 142 7.72 10.63 0.24
C ARG A 142 6.49 9.94 0.80
N GLY A 143 5.30 10.21 0.22
CA GLY A 143 4.06 9.53 0.57
C GLY A 143 4.23 8.02 0.41
N ALA A 144 3.78 7.25 1.39
CA ALA A 144 3.83 5.81 1.35
C ALA A 144 2.97 5.27 0.21
N VAL A 145 1.75 5.79 0.06
CA VAL A 145 0.82 5.41 -1.00
C VAL A 145 1.39 5.73 -2.39
N ASP A 146 2.08 6.87 -2.54
CA ASP A 146 2.80 7.21 -3.78
C ASP A 146 3.87 6.18 -4.13
N ILE A 147 4.63 5.72 -3.13
CA ILE A 147 5.66 4.70 -3.29
C ILE A 147 5.04 3.36 -3.69
N ALA A 148 3.93 2.98 -3.04
CA ALA A 148 3.22 1.74 -3.36
C ALA A 148 2.74 1.73 -4.81
N MET A 149 2.08 2.79 -5.25
CA MET A 149 1.62 2.90 -6.63
C MET A 149 2.77 2.92 -7.64
N GLU A 150 3.88 3.60 -7.36
CA GLU A 150 5.05 3.56 -8.25
C GLU A 150 5.68 2.16 -8.29
N GLY A 151 5.84 1.50 -7.13
CA GLY A 151 6.40 0.15 -7.03
C GLY A 151 5.58 -0.86 -7.82
N LEU A 152 4.26 -0.83 -7.68
CA LEU A 152 3.34 -1.68 -8.44
C LEU A 152 3.46 -1.47 -9.95
N ARG A 153 3.52 -0.20 -10.41
CA ARG A 153 3.71 0.12 -11.84
C ARG A 153 5.04 -0.42 -12.37
N LYS A 154 6.14 -0.26 -11.61
CA LYS A 154 7.44 -0.79 -12.02
C LYS A 154 7.46 -2.32 -12.08
N LEU A 155 6.81 -3.00 -11.12
CA LEU A 155 6.75 -4.46 -11.10
C LEU A 155 6.05 -5.04 -12.33
N GLU A 156 4.96 -4.44 -12.80
CA GLU A 156 4.24 -4.94 -13.97
C GLU A 156 4.99 -4.74 -15.27
N VAL A 157 5.82 -3.70 -15.36
CA VAL A 157 6.72 -3.50 -16.51
C VAL A 157 7.82 -4.56 -16.55
N VAL A 158 8.38 -4.90 -15.38
CA VAL A 158 9.42 -5.93 -15.25
C VAL A 158 8.84 -7.33 -15.46
N ASN A 159 7.66 -7.60 -14.90
CA ASN A 159 6.95 -8.86 -15.04
C ASN A 159 6.16 -8.87 -16.35
N GLN A 160 6.87 -9.06 -17.48
CA GLN A 160 6.31 -9.09 -18.84
C GLN A 160 5.28 -10.21 -19.08
N SER A 161 5.08 -11.12 -18.11
CA SER A 161 4.15 -12.23 -18.24
C SER A 161 2.71 -11.77 -18.03
N GLU A 162 1.98 -11.58 -19.13
CA GLU A 162 0.54 -11.29 -19.13
C GLU A 162 -0.33 -12.35 -18.42
N LYS A 163 0.25 -13.53 -18.12
CA LYS A 163 -0.46 -14.62 -17.43
C LYS A 163 -0.92 -14.25 -16.03
N PHE A 164 -0.28 -13.26 -15.41
CA PHE A 164 -0.64 -12.76 -14.07
C PHE A 164 -1.58 -11.55 -14.11
N LEU A 165 -1.93 -11.09 -15.31
CA LEU A 165 -2.92 -10.02 -15.47
C LEU A 165 -4.32 -10.64 -15.61
N PRO A 166 -5.36 -9.91 -15.20
CA PRO A 166 -6.73 -10.31 -15.48
C PRO A 166 -6.96 -10.63 -16.95
N GLN A 167 -7.87 -11.56 -17.23
CA GLN A 167 -8.22 -11.90 -18.60
C GLN A 167 -9.00 -10.77 -19.27
N PRO A 168 -8.98 -10.65 -20.61
CA PRO A 168 -9.75 -9.63 -21.32
C PRO A 168 -11.26 -9.64 -21.02
N ASP A 169 -11.81 -10.80 -20.70
CA ASP A 169 -13.21 -11.06 -20.36
C ASP A 169 -13.49 -11.01 -18.85
N SER A 170 -12.47 -10.80 -18.01
CA SER A 170 -12.61 -10.57 -16.57
C SER A 170 -13.50 -9.35 -16.30
N ARG A 171 -14.31 -9.47 -15.25
CA ARG A 171 -15.22 -8.44 -14.76
C ARG A 171 -14.89 -8.10 -13.32
N PHE A 172 -15.28 -6.90 -12.89
CA PHE A 172 -14.89 -6.36 -11.60
C PHE A 172 -16.05 -5.66 -10.90
N ILE A 173 -15.97 -5.62 -9.57
CA ILE A 173 -16.82 -4.77 -8.72
C ILE A 173 -15.94 -3.79 -7.96
N LYS A 174 -16.46 -2.58 -7.71
CA LYS A 174 -15.81 -1.61 -6.82
C LYS A 174 -16.00 -2.03 -5.38
N LEU A 175 -14.93 -1.93 -4.59
CA LEU A 175 -14.99 -2.16 -3.14
C LEU A 175 -15.31 -0.89 -2.35
N THR A 176 -15.25 0.27 -3.01
CA THR A 176 -15.61 1.56 -2.44
C THR A 176 -16.27 2.44 -3.50
N GLU A 177 -17.31 3.16 -3.09
CA GLU A 177 -17.92 4.23 -3.87
C GLU A 177 -17.29 5.60 -3.56
N GLU A 178 -16.47 5.68 -2.51
CA GLU A 178 -15.71 6.88 -2.18
C GLU A 178 -14.54 7.07 -3.16
N LEU A 179 -14.15 8.33 -3.38
CA LEU A 179 -13.03 8.65 -4.24
C LEU A 179 -11.75 7.96 -3.75
N PRO A 180 -11.00 7.26 -4.62
CA PRO A 180 -9.78 6.59 -4.23
C PRO A 180 -8.78 7.58 -3.62
N LEU A 181 -8.33 7.29 -2.40
CA LEU A 181 -7.25 8.04 -1.73
C LEU A 181 -5.85 7.64 -2.25
N PHE A 182 -5.81 6.88 -3.34
CA PHE A 182 -4.58 6.48 -4.04
C PHE A 182 -4.31 7.46 -5.19
N PRO A 183 -3.04 7.82 -5.44
CA PRO A 183 -2.64 8.64 -6.58
C PRO A 183 -2.73 7.81 -7.87
N LEU A 184 -3.94 7.72 -8.41
CA LEU A 184 -4.21 7.03 -9.67
C LEU A 184 -3.72 7.86 -10.85
N CYS A 185 -3.10 7.22 -11.83
CA CYS A 185 -2.81 7.87 -13.11
C CYS A 185 -4.09 7.93 -13.98
N PRO A 186 -4.11 8.72 -15.08
CA PRO A 186 -5.33 8.92 -15.87
C PRO A 186 -6.00 7.62 -16.35
N ILE A 187 -5.20 6.64 -16.80
CA ILE A 187 -5.77 5.35 -17.24
C ILE A 187 -6.32 4.53 -16.07
N GLU A 188 -5.67 4.54 -14.89
CA GLU A 188 -6.18 3.86 -13.69
C GLU A 188 -7.50 4.49 -13.21
N TRP A 189 -7.57 5.82 -13.23
CA TRP A 189 -8.78 6.55 -12.88
C TRP A 189 -9.94 6.21 -13.83
N ASN A 190 -9.70 6.31 -15.14
CA ASN A 190 -10.69 6.02 -16.16
C ASN A 190 -11.19 4.57 -16.09
N VAL A 191 -10.28 3.61 -15.84
CA VAL A 191 -10.65 2.20 -15.64
C VAL A 191 -11.48 2.04 -14.38
N TRP A 192 -11.05 2.62 -13.25
CA TRP A 192 -11.80 2.56 -12.00
C TRP A 192 -13.22 3.12 -12.18
N GLU A 193 -13.38 4.31 -12.76
CA GLU A 193 -14.71 4.91 -12.98
C GLU A 193 -15.63 4.01 -13.80
N MET A 194 -15.09 3.36 -14.84
CA MET A 194 -15.83 2.52 -15.77
C MET A 194 -16.20 1.13 -15.25
N ILE A 195 -15.62 0.69 -14.13
CA ILE A 195 -15.89 -0.63 -13.57
C ILE A 195 -17.34 -0.73 -13.11
N VAL A 196 -18.05 -1.66 -13.74
CA VAL A 196 -19.38 -2.13 -13.38
C VAL A 196 -19.43 -3.65 -13.62
N PRO A 197 -20.18 -4.42 -12.81
CA PRO A 197 -20.18 -5.89 -12.86
C PRO A 197 -20.55 -6.51 -14.21
N GLU A 198 -21.23 -5.78 -15.10
CA GLU A 198 -21.70 -6.27 -16.39
C GLU A 198 -20.62 -6.15 -17.50
N LYS A 199 -19.69 -5.21 -17.36
CA LYS A 199 -18.69 -4.90 -18.39
C LYS A 199 -17.37 -5.63 -18.14
N CYS A 200 -16.81 -6.22 -19.19
CA CYS A 200 -15.47 -6.80 -19.13
C CYS A 200 -14.40 -5.78 -19.52
N LEU A 201 -13.13 -6.13 -19.28
CA LEU A 201 -12.00 -5.25 -19.62
C LEU A 201 -11.91 -4.92 -21.11
N ARG A 202 -12.37 -5.82 -22.01
CA ARG A 202 -12.45 -5.55 -23.45
C ARG A 202 -13.46 -4.44 -23.76
N ASP A 203 -14.60 -4.42 -23.08
CA ASP A 203 -15.62 -3.38 -23.25
C ASP A 203 -15.09 -2.03 -22.77
N ILE A 204 -14.41 -2.04 -21.61
CA ILE A 204 -13.77 -0.84 -21.04
C ILE A 204 -12.69 -0.29 -21.98
N SER A 205 -11.80 -1.15 -22.49
CA SER A 205 -10.77 -0.78 -23.47
C SER A 205 -11.37 -0.16 -24.73
N SER A 206 -12.43 -0.77 -25.27
CA SER A 206 -13.12 -0.26 -26.47
C SER A 206 -13.75 1.11 -26.24
N HIS A 207 -14.37 1.31 -25.07
CA HIS A 207 -15.00 2.59 -24.72
C HIS A 207 -13.98 3.70 -24.49
N LEU A 208 -12.90 3.41 -23.76
CA LEU A 208 -11.82 4.38 -23.49
C LEU A 208 -10.94 4.66 -24.71
N ARG A 209 -11.05 3.84 -25.77
CA ARG A 209 -10.11 3.82 -26.91
C ARG A 209 -8.66 3.68 -26.44
N ALA A 210 -8.46 2.89 -25.40
CA ALA A 210 -7.17 2.63 -24.78
C ALA A 210 -6.70 1.22 -25.11
N ASP A 211 -5.38 1.03 -25.12
CA ASP A 211 -4.77 -0.28 -25.32
C ASP A 211 -5.25 -1.28 -24.25
N LEU A 212 -5.63 -2.48 -24.68
CA LEU A 212 -6.21 -3.50 -23.79
C LEU A 212 -5.21 -3.98 -22.73
N LEU A 213 -3.92 -4.06 -23.06
CA LEU A 213 -2.90 -4.45 -22.10
C LEU A 213 -2.74 -3.39 -21.02
N GLU A 214 -2.77 -2.10 -21.38
CA GLU A 214 -2.75 -1.00 -20.39
C GLU A 214 -3.98 -0.99 -19.48
N VAL A 215 -5.17 -1.29 -20.01
CA VAL A 215 -6.40 -1.46 -19.20
C VAL A 215 -6.28 -2.64 -18.24
N ARG A 216 -5.75 -3.78 -18.70
CA ARG A 216 -5.53 -4.97 -17.86
C ARG A 216 -4.50 -4.71 -16.75
N ARG A 217 -3.42 -3.99 -17.06
CA ARG A 217 -2.43 -3.54 -16.07
C ARG A 217 -3.04 -2.59 -15.05
N ALA A 218 -3.83 -1.61 -15.49
CA ALA A 218 -4.55 -0.72 -14.59
C ALA A 218 -5.48 -1.50 -13.64
N ALA A 219 -6.29 -2.43 -14.17
CA ALA A 219 -7.16 -3.28 -13.37
C ALA A 219 -6.39 -4.13 -12.34
N SER A 220 -5.30 -4.77 -12.76
CA SER A 220 -4.40 -5.53 -11.87
C SER A 220 -3.92 -4.69 -10.67
N ARG A 221 -3.48 -3.45 -10.90
CA ARG A 221 -3.05 -2.56 -9.82
C ARG A 221 -4.19 -2.17 -8.89
N LEU A 222 -5.38 -1.86 -9.44
CA LEU A 222 -6.56 -1.53 -8.65
C LEU A 222 -6.97 -2.68 -7.71
N VAL A 223 -6.85 -3.93 -8.16
CA VAL A 223 -7.07 -5.12 -7.31
C VAL A 223 -6.04 -5.18 -6.18
N ARG A 224 -4.75 -4.98 -6.50
CA ARG A 224 -3.65 -5.05 -5.53
C ARG A 224 -3.68 -3.94 -4.47
N VAL A 225 -4.40 -2.85 -4.71
CA VAL A 225 -4.62 -1.79 -3.71
C VAL A 225 -6.02 -1.84 -3.11
N GLY A 226 -6.78 -2.92 -3.36
CA GLY A 226 -8.09 -3.16 -2.73
C GLY A 226 -9.18 -2.18 -3.16
N LEU A 227 -9.06 -1.54 -4.33
CA LEU A 227 -10.09 -0.64 -4.84
C LEU A 227 -11.18 -1.40 -5.59
N VAL A 228 -10.84 -2.55 -6.16
CA VAL A 228 -11.74 -3.38 -6.97
C VAL A 228 -11.45 -4.85 -6.71
N GLU A 229 -12.45 -5.71 -6.94
CA GLU A 229 -12.33 -7.16 -6.82
C GLU A 229 -12.78 -7.83 -8.11
N GLU A 230 -12.06 -8.87 -8.53
CA GLU A 230 -12.41 -9.65 -9.72
C GLU A 230 -13.59 -10.58 -9.42
N ILE A 231 -14.55 -10.56 -10.34
CA ILE A 231 -15.80 -11.29 -10.24
C ILE A 231 -15.63 -12.68 -10.90
N SER A 232 -15.95 -13.75 -10.16
CA SER A 232 -16.11 -15.09 -10.74
C SER A 232 -17.42 -15.21 -11.52
N ALA A 233 -17.48 -16.12 -12.50
CA ALA A 233 -18.65 -16.29 -13.37
C ALA A 233 -19.99 -16.55 -12.63
N ASP A 234 -19.93 -17.07 -11.39
CA ASP A 234 -21.10 -17.39 -10.56
C ASP A 234 -21.59 -16.22 -9.68
N PHE A 235 -20.98 -15.04 -9.82
CA PHE A 235 -21.31 -13.89 -8.98
C PHE A 235 -22.68 -13.31 -9.34
N THR A 236 -23.54 -13.27 -8.33
CA THR A 236 -24.75 -12.45 -8.34
C THR A 236 -24.42 -11.14 -7.61
N PRO A 237 -24.60 -9.97 -8.24
CA PRO A 237 -24.36 -8.70 -7.56
C PRO A 237 -25.22 -8.64 -6.30
N PRO A 238 -24.68 -8.19 -5.14
CA PRO A 238 -25.52 -7.93 -3.99
C PRO A 238 -26.60 -6.94 -4.42
N ALA A 239 -27.87 -7.34 -4.24
CA ALA A 239 -28.99 -6.48 -4.56
C ALA A 239 -28.77 -5.13 -3.87
N LYS A 240 -28.82 -4.03 -4.63
CA LYS A 240 -28.85 -2.68 -4.07
C LYS A 240 -29.89 -2.70 -2.96
N VAL A 241 -29.45 -2.50 -1.72
CA VAL A 241 -30.38 -2.22 -0.63
C VAL A 241 -31.09 -0.96 -1.06
N ALA A 242 -32.32 -1.12 -1.58
CA ALA A 242 -33.22 -0.01 -1.78
C ALA A 242 -33.25 0.71 -0.44
N THR A 243 -32.96 2.01 -0.45
CA THR A 243 -33.25 2.88 0.68
C THR A 243 -34.73 2.73 0.97
N SER A 244 -35.07 1.81 1.88
CA SER A 244 -36.41 1.66 2.39
C SER A 244 -36.70 2.94 3.18
N ASN A 245 -37.83 3.54 2.85
CA ASN A 245 -38.26 4.83 3.37
C ASN A 245 -38.20 4.82 4.90
N LEU A 246 -37.71 5.92 5.46
CA LEU A 246 -37.61 6.17 6.91
C LEU A 246 -38.96 6.08 7.66
N GLU A 247 -40.07 5.96 6.94
CA GLU A 247 -41.42 5.87 7.50
C GLU A 247 -41.80 4.44 7.94
N ASP A 248 -41.14 3.39 7.41
CA ASP A 248 -41.47 2.00 7.77
C ASP A 248 -40.81 1.54 9.09
N TYR A 249 -39.78 2.24 9.57
CA TYR A 249 -39.07 1.90 10.82
C TYR A 249 -39.88 2.24 12.07
N ASP A 250 -40.67 3.33 12.07
CA ASP A 250 -41.45 3.74 13.24
C ASP A 250 -42.65 2.81 13.49
N ALA A 251 -43.22 2.22 12.43
CA ALA A 251 -44.29 1.23 12.55
C ALA A 251 -43.76 -0.12 13.07
N ALA A 252 -42.57 -0.55 12.64
CA ALA A 252 -41.95 -1.79 13.08
C ALA A 252 -41.53 -1.75 14.56
N ILE A 253 -40.99 -0.62 15.04
CA ILE A 253 -40.58 -0.45 16.44
C ILE A 253 -41.79 -0.46 17.38
N LYS A 254 -42.92 0.11 16.97
CA LYS A 254 -44.15 0.12 17.80
C LYS A 254 -44.76 -1.26 18.00
N THR A 255 -44.52 -2.19 17.07
CA THR A 255 -45.06 -3.56 17.12
C THR A 255 -44.17 -4.52 17.93
N LEU A 256 -42.91 -4.14 18.20
CA LEU A 256 -41.94 -4.96 18.95
C LEU A 256 -41.94 -4.72 20.47
N VAL A 257 -42.64 -3.68 20.96
CA VAL A 257 -42.69 -3.34 22.39
C VAL A 257 -43.81 -4.08 23.14
N ASP A 258 -44.81 -4.60 22.44
CA ASP A 258 -45.95 -5.30 23.03
C ASP A 258 -46.07 -6.75 22.52
N THR A 259 -45.19 -7.65 22.95
CA THR A 259 -45.54 -9.07 23.18
C THR A 259 -44.41 -9.85 23.88
N PRO A 260 -44.71 -10.80 24.79
CA PRO A 260 -43.69 -11.53 25.54
C PRO A 260 -43.17 -12.76 24.79
N LYS A 261 -41.87 -13.03 25.01
CA LYS A 261 -41.07 -14.26 24.75
C LYS A 261 -41.83 -15.48 24.20
N GLU A 262 -41.41 -15.97 23.02
CA GLU A 262 -40.91 -17.35 22.85
C GLU A 262 -40.34 -17.68 21.45
N SER A 263 -39.32 -18.55 21.47
CA SER A 263 -38.78 -19.45 20.43
C SER A 263 -38.08 -18.91 19.16
N GLN A 264 -36.81 -19.32 19.04
CA GLN A 264 -35.91 -19.16 17.89
C GLN A 264 -36.33 -20.00 16.65
N PRO A 265 -35.76 -19.67 15.48
CA PRO A 265 -34.92 -20.66 14.81
C PRO A 265 -33.50 -20.17 14.54
N LYS A 266 -32.57 -21.13 14.54
CA LYS A 266 -31.12 -20.97 14.43
C LYS A 266 -30.71 -20.55 13.01
N GLU A 267 -30.16 -19.35 12.88
CA GLU A 267 -29.12 -19.08 11.88
C GLU A 267 -27.76 -19.12 12.59
N THR A 268 -26.86 -19.96 12.09
CA THR A 268 -25.46 -20.00 12.52
C THR A 268 -24.74 -18.75 12.05
N VAL A 269 -24.88 -17.69 12.84
CA VAL A 269 -24.09 -16.47 12.72
C VAL A 269 -22.62 -16.84 12.97
N ASN A 270 -21.76 -16.54 12.01
CA ASN A 270 -20.32 -16.78 12.12
C ASN A 270 -19.72 -15.83 13.17
N THR A 271 -19.64 -16.32 14.40
CA THR A 271 -19.20 -15.57 15.60
C THR A 271 -17.79 -15.00 15.49
N LYS A 272 -16.96 -15.51 14.56
CA LYS A 272 -15.60 -15.00 14.29
C LYS A 272 -15.59 -13.68 13.52
N LEU A 273 -16.57 -13.43 12.65
CA LEU A 273 -16.65 -12.15 11.90
C LEU A 273 -17.20 -11.03 12.79
N LEU A 274 -18.19 -11.35 13.63
CA LEU A 274 -18.73 -10.40 14.60
C LEU A 274 -17.71 -10.00 15.67
N SER A 275 -16.89 -10.94 16.17
CA SER A 275 -15.83 -10.58 17.11
C SER A 275 -14.75 -9.69 16.48
N ARG A 276 -14.49 -9.87 15.16
CA ARG A 276 -13.53 -9.07 14.38
C ARG A 276 -14.02 -7.63 14.16
N LEU A 277 -15.29 -7.44 13.81
CA LEU A 277 -15.90 -6.11 13.68
C LEU A 277 -15.95 -5.36 15.02
N VAL A 278 -16.29 -6.07 16.10
CA VAL A 278 -16.36 -5.48 17.45
C VAL A 278 -14.97 -5.09 17.97
N SER A 279 -13.90 -5.84 17.62
CA SER A 279 -12.54 -5.45 18.04
C SER A 279 -12.01 -4.25 17.27
N ILE A 280 -12.38 -4.10 15.99
CA ILE A 280 -11.98 -2.96 15.15
C ILE A 280 -12.64 -1.68 15.67
N LEU A 281 -13.93 -1.73 16.01
CA LEU A 281 -14.66 -0.56 16.52
C LEU A 281 -14.21 -0.14 17.93
N LYS A 282 -13.71 -1.06 18.75
CA LYS A 282 -13.20 -0.73 20.10
C LYS A 282 -11.80 -0.10 20.12
N ASN A 283 -11.07 -0.14 19.01
CA ASN A 283 -9.72 0.43 18.89
C ASN A 283 -9.68 1.80 18.17
N VAL A 284 -10.86 2.39 17.91
CA VAL A 284 -10.99 3.76 17.38
C VAL A 284 -11.46 4.67 18.51
N HIS A 285 -10.57 4.95 19.47
CA HIS A 285 -10.53 6.16 20.28
C HIS A 285 -9.13 6.32 20.89
#